data_AF-A0A3S8ZQV8-F1
#
_entry.id   AF-A0A3S8ZQV8-F1
#
_cell.length_a   1.000
_cell.length_b   1.000
_cell.length_c   1.000
_cell.angle_alpha   90.00
_cell.angle_beta   90.00
_cell.angle_gamma   90.00
#
_symmetry.space_group_name_H-M   'P 1'
#
loop_
_entity.id
_entity.type
_entity.pdbx_description
1 polymer ?
#
loop_
_entity_poly.entity_id
_entity_poly.type
_entity_poly.pdbx_seq_one_letter_code
_entity_poly.pdbx_strand_id
1 'polypeptide(L)'
;MARIADTDFERLKDFIGSYSLKHVADTPEKLGVVKNAHKTYLPFLQLWSICSEKEKTNEFNFFLKEVNKDSQEFAHFRESISDVSSGLFCCLHGAYKPGHMALRSCIENFLRFSVGIFNKAALTTTSVYELFEFAKEVEPLNKAKSSYINKLQNCYSELCKYTHSASLAHMSGIHALAHFPSFNDAEFKKWLNLARQCMEIMVTIITLGCPTIYLSAHYTAKELLDILFLPKERLLLLKGG
;
A
#
# COMPACT_ATOMS: atom_id res chain seq x y z
N MET A 1 8.52 -30.78 -31.66
CA MET A 1 7.80 -30.03 -30.61
C MET A 1 8.44 -30.24 -29.24
N ALA A 2 8.67 -31.49 -28.77
CA ALA A 2 9.41 -31.76 -27.52
C ALA A 2 10.79 -31.07 -27.46
N ARG A 3 11.65 -31.24 -28.48
CA ARG A 3 13.00 -30.64 -28.50
C ARG A 3 13.04 -29.11 -28.36
N ILE A 4 12.06 -28.38 -28.93
CA ILE A 4 12.01 -26.91 -28.80
C ILE A 4 11.60 -26.54 -27.37
N ALA A 5 10.61 -27.24 -26.82
CA ALA A 5 10.19 -27.06 -25.43
C ALA A 5 11.32 -27.39 -24.44
N ASP A 6 12.08 -28.46 -24.67
CA ASP A 6 13.22 -28.84 -23.82
C ASP A 6 14.33 -27.79 -23.88
N THR A 7 14.61 -27.25 -25.07
CA THR A 7 15.61 -26.19 -25.25
C THR A 7 15.17 -24.89 -24.57
N ASP A 8 13.89 -24.53 -24.68
CA ASP A 8 13.34 -23.35 -24.00
C ASP A 8 13.30 -23.52 -22.48
N PHE A 9 13.02 -24.73 -21.99
CA PHE A 9 13.03 -25.06 -20.58
C PHE A 9 14.43 -24.92 -19.96
N GLU A 10 15.49 -25.38 -20.64
CA GLU A 10 16.86 -25.13 -20.14
C GLU A 10 17.19 -23.63 -20.09
N ARG A 11 16.71 -22.83 -21.07
CA ARG A 11 16.86 -21.36 -21.01
C ARG A 11 16.10 -20.74 -19.84
N LEU A 12 14.90 -21.24 -19.54
CA LEU A 12 14.12 -20.82 -18.37
C LEU A 12 14.86 -21.17 -17.07
N LYS A 13 15.43 -22.37 -16.99
CA LYS A 13 16.22 -22.81 -15.83
C LYS A 13 17.45 -21.94 -15.63
N ASP A 14 18.19 -21.65 -16.69
CA ASP A 14 19.33 -20.73 -16.64
C ASP A 14 18.91 -19.32 -16.20
N PHE A 15 17.79 -18.83 -16.74
CA PHE A 15 17.20 -17.55 -16.34
C PHE A 15 16.86 -17.51 -14.85
N ILE A 16 16.15 -18.53 -14.32
CA ILE A 16 15.79 -18.61 -12.91
C ILE A 16 17.06 -18.70 -12.03
N GLY A 17 18.04 -19.51 -12.44
CA GLY A 17 19.29 -19.71 -11.70
C GLY A 17 20.21 -18.48 -11.67
N SER A 18 20.09 -17.60 -12.66
CA SER A 18 20.91 -16.37 -12.78
C SER A 18 20.15 -15.08 -12.44
N TYR A 19 18.87 -15.18 -12.08
CA TYR A 19 18.01 -14.03 -11.82
C TYR A 19 18.58 -13.14 -10.70
N SER A 20 18.82 -11.86 -10.99
CA SER A 20 19.47 -10.96 -10.03
C SER A 20 19.11 -9.48 -10.20
N LEU A 21 18.90 -8.78 -9.07
CA LEU A 21 18.76 -7.32 -9.00
C LEU A 21 20.10 -6.60 -8.79
N LYS A 22 21.24 -7.27 -8.97
CA LYS A 22 22.57 -6.67 -8.76
C LYS A 22 22.76 -5.37 -9.55
N HIS A 23 22.28 -5.30 -10.77
CA HIS A 23 22.33 -4.09 -11.60
C HIS A 23 21.56 -2.88 -10.99
N VAL A 24 20.56 -3.12 -10.13
CA VAL A 24 19.85 -2.07 -9.37
C VAL A 24 20.69 -1.65 -8.16
N ALA A 25 21.26 -2.63 -7.45
CA ALA A 25 22.05 -2.38 -6.23
C ALA A 25 23.39 -1.68 -6.52
N ASP A 26 24.05 -2.03 -7.62
CA ASP A 26 25.37 -1.52 -7.97
C ASP A 26 25.33 -0.18 -8.72
N THR A 27 24.14 0.28 -9.13
CA THR A 27 23.96 1.57 -9.82
C THR A 27 23.49 2.62 -8.80
N PRO A 28 24.32 3.63 -8.44
CA PRO A 28 24.01 4.60 -7.39
C PRO A 28 22.69 5.35 -7.59
N GLU A 29 22.35 5.71 -8.83
CA GLU A 29 21.12 6.43 -9.16
C GLU A 29 19.89 5.57 -8.86
N LYS A 30 19.90 4.30 -9.31
CA LYS A 30 18.83 3.33 -9.08
C LYS A 30 18.69 3.01 -7.60
N LEU A 31 19.82 2.76 -6.93
CA LEU A 31 19.85 2.52 -5.50
C LEU A 31 19.32 3.72 -4.70
N GLY A 32 19.57 4.95 -5.16
CA GLY A 32 18.99 6.16 -4.59
C GLY A 32 17.46 6.17 -4.61
N VAL A 33 16.85 5.71 -5.71
CA VAL A 33 15.39 5.57 -5.82
C VAL A 33 14.86 4.50 -4.86
N VAL A 34 15.53 3.35 -4.78
CA VAL A 34 15.17 2.26 -3.87
C VAL A 34 15.30 2.70 -2.41
N LYS A 35 16.35 3.46 -2.07
CA LYS A 35 16.54 4.05 -0.75
C LYS A 35 15.38 4.99 -0.39
N ASN A 36 14.88 5.78 -1.35
CA ASN A 36 13.71 6.62 -1.12
C ASN A 36 12.43 5.79 -0.90
N ALA A 37 12.25 4.71 -1.65
CA ALA A 37 11.15 3.78 -1.40
C ALA A 37 11.22 3.15 -0.01
N HIS A 38 12.39 2.70 0.42
CA HIS A 38 12.59 2.16 1.75
C HIS A 38 12.24 3.18 2.84
N LYS A 39 12.71 4.43 2.72
CA LYS A 39 12.37 5.52 3.66
C LYS A 39 10.88 5.82 3.72
N THR A 40 10.16 5.62 2.62
CA THR A 40 8.71 5.84 2.55
C THR A 40 7.94 4.67 3.15
N TYR A 41 8.40 3.44 2.91
CA TYR A 41 7.71 2.23 3.29
C TYR A 41 7.97 1.79 4.74
N LEU A 42 9.18 2.02 5.26
CA LEU A 42 9.56 1.65 6.63
C LEU A 42 8.61 2.25 7.70
N PRO A 43 8.23 3.55 7.64
CA PRO A 43 7.22 4.10 8.55
C PRO A 43 5.87 3.38 8.51
N PHE A 44 5.45 2.91 7.34
CA PHE A 44 4.19 2.18 7.18
C PHE A 44 4.26 0.78 7.82
N LEU A 45 5.41 0.11 7.72
CA LEU A 45 5.69 -1.11 8.47
C LEU A 45 5.75 -0.86 9.98
N GLN A 46 6.33 0.27 10.41
CA GLN A 46 6.36 0.66 11.82
C GLN A 46 4.95 0.88 12.37
N LEU A 47 4.05 1.51 11.58
CA LEU A 47 2.63 1.63 11.92
C LEU A 47 2.01 0.25 12.14
N TRP A 48 2.18 -0.67 11.18
CA TRP A 48 1.66 -2.03 11.29
C TRP A 48 2.18 -2.77 12.52
N SER A 49 3.47 -2.65 12.83
CA SER A 49 4.08 -3.25 14.01
C SER A 49 3.38 -2.79 15.30
N ILE A 50 3.15 -1.48 15.45
CA ILE A 50 2.49 -0.90 16.62
C ILE A 50 1.03 -1.37 16.69
N CYS A 51 0.30 -1.33 15.57
CA CYS A 51 -1.10 -1.79 15.53
C CYS A 51 -1.20 -3.28 15.91
N SER A 52 -0.29 -4.10 15.40
CA SER A 52 -0.26 -5.55 15.67
C SER A 52 0.10 -5.85 17.12
N GLU A 53 1.00 -5.09 17.72
CA GLU A 53 1.31 -5.22 19.16
C GLU A 53 0.12 -4.84 20.02
N LYS A 54 -0.51 -3.70 19.71
CA LYS A 54 -1.73 -3.25 20.41
C LYS A 54 -2.88 -4.23 20.24
N GLU A 55 -3.00 -4.89 19.10
CA GLU A 55 -4.01 -5.92 18.90
C GLU A 55 -3.73 -7.11 19.82
N LYS A 56 -2.48 -7.60 19.90
CA LYS A 56 -2.12 -8.71 20.80
C LYS A 56 -2.42 -8.43 22.27
N THR A 57 -2.43 -7.17 22.68
CA THR A 57 -2.77 -6.73 24.04
C THR A 57 -4.24 -6.29 24.19
N ASN A 58 -5.07 -6.46 23.16
CA ASN A 58 -6.47 -6.01 23.07
C ASN A 58 -6.66 -4.49 23.29
N GLU A 59 -5.64 -3.69 22.97
CA GLU A 59 -5.68 -2.23 23.03
C GLU A 59 -5.96 -1.58 21.67
N PHE A 60 -5.93 -2.36 20.58
CA PHE A 60 -6.20 -1.84 19.26
C PHE A 60 -7.69 -1.53 19.10
N ASN A 61 -7.97 -0.25 18.89
CA ASN A 61 -9.29 0.26 18.61
C ASN A 61 -9.20 1.24 17.44
N PHE A 62 -10.31 1.45 16.76
CA PHE A 62 -10.41 2.41 15.67
C PHE A 62 -11.67 3.24 15.89
N PHE A 63 -11.47 4.51 16.22
CA PHE A 63 -12.48 5.44 16.68
C PHE A 63 -13.39 4.85 17.77
N LEU A 64 -12.76 4.42 18.87
CA LEU A 64 -13.42 3.85 20.06
C LEU A 64 -14.13 2.51 19.82
N LYS A 65 -14.05 1.93 18.61
CA LYS A 65 -14.50 0.56 18.34
C LYS A 65 -13.31 -0.38 18.48
N GLU A 66 -13.45 -1.37 19.35
CA GLU A 66 -12.48 -2.46 19.46
C GLU A 66 -12.39 -3.22 18.13
N VAL A 67 -11.18 -3.60 17.73
CA VAL A 67 -10.92 -4.36 16.51
C VAL A 67 -10.20 -5.65 16.89
N ASN A 68 -10.88 -6.77 16.72
CA ASN A 68 -10.37 -8.10 17.06
C ASN A 68 -9.50 -8.68 15.92
N LYS A 69 -8.37 -9.35 16.21
CA LYS A 69 -7.54 -10.04 15.18
C LYS A 69 -8.28 -10.98 14.25
N ASP A 70 -9.26 -11.69 14.79
CA ASP A 70 -9.97 -12.75 14.08
C ASP A 70 -11.15 -12.17 13.27
N SER A 71 -11.33 -10.84 13.31
CA SER A 71 -12.31 -10.13 12.50
C SER A 71 -11.87 -10.01 11.03
N GLN A 72 -12.86 -9.97 10.14
CA GLN A 72 -12.61 -9.74 8.72
C GLN A 72 -12.00 -8.35 8.48
N GLU A 73 -12.37 -7.35 9.28
CA GLU A 73 -11.81 -6.01 9.22
C GLU A 73 -10.31 -6.01 9.46
N PHE A 74 -9.85 -6.68 10.52
CA PHE A 74 -8.43 -6.73 10.83
C PHE A 74 -7.65 -7.53 9.78
N ALA A 75 -8.25 -8.59 9.24
CA ALA A 75 -7.69 -9.33 8.11
C ALA A 75 -7.50 -8.43 6.88
N HIS A 76 -8.49 -7.59 6.55
CA HIS A 76 -8.37 -6.61 5.47
C HIS A 76 -7.32 -5.53 5.76
N PHE A 77 -7.18 -5.09 7.02
CA PHE A 77 -6.11 -4.16 7.37
C PHE A 77 -4.73 -4.78 7.12
N ARG A 78 -4.51 -6.02 7.59
CA ARG A 78 -3.28 -6.76 7.34
C ARG A 78 -3.02 -6.91 5.84
N GLU A 79 -4.04 -7.26 5.07
CA GLU A 79 -3.93 -7.42 3.61
C GLU A 79 -3.54 -6.10 2.92
N SER A 80 -4.07 -4.97 3.40
CA SER A 80 -3.67 -3.66 2.91
C SER A 80 -2.17 -3.39 3.10
N ILE A 81 -1.58 -3.83 4.22
CA ILE A 81 -0.14 -3.73 4.46
C ILE A 81 0.66 -4.63 3.49
N SER A 82 0.24 -5.90 3.32
CA SER A 82 0.93 -6.85 2.43
C SER A 82 0.83 -6.47 0.95
N ASP A 83 -0.26 -5.84 0.54
CA ASP A 83 -0.45 -5.35 -0.83
C ASP A 83 0.59 -4.27 -1.20
N VAL A 84 0.95 -3.38 -0.27
CA VAL A 84 2.04 -2.40 -0.50
C VAL A 84 3.39 -3.11 -0.63
N SER A 85 3.66 -4.10 0.23
CA SER A 85 4.91 -4.89 0.15
C SER A 85 5.03 -5.61 -1.20
N SER A 86 3.95 -6.26 -1.62
CA SER A 86 3.86 -6.99 -2.88
C SER A 86 4.04 -6.04 -4.05
N GLY A 87 3.41 -4.86 -4.00
CA GLY A 87 3.59 -3.83 -5.01
C GLY A 87 5.03 -3.35 -5.14
N LEU A 88 5.70 -3.07 -4.00
CA LEU A 88 7.10 -2.68 -3.97
C LEU A 88 7.98 -3.76 -4.59
N PHE A 89 7.77 -5.02 -4.20
CA PHE A 89 8.51 -6.15 -4.73
C PHE A 89 8.34 -6.28 -6.25
N CYS A 90 7.10 -6.28 -6.75
CA CYS A 90 6.81 -6.30 -8.18
C CYS A 90 7.56 -5.17 -8.92
N CYS A 91 7.51 -3.94 -8.40
CA CYS A 91 8.17 -2.79 -9.02
C CYS A 91 9.70 -2.89 -9.00
N LEU A 92 10.31 -3.45 -7.95
CA LEU A 92 11.76 -3.72 -7.92
C LEU A 92 12.18 -4.66 -9.06
N HIS A 93 11.31 -5.61 -9.41
CA HIS A 93 11.54 -6.56 -10.48
C HIS A 93 11.16 -6.03 -11.87
N GLY A 94 10.67 -4.78 -11.99
CA GLY A 94 10.20 -4.20 -13.26
C GLY A 94 8.74 -4.55 -13.61
N ALA A 95 8.03 -5.29 -12.76
CA ALA A 95 6.63 -5.65 -12.94
C ALA A 95 5.69 -4.52 -12.47
N TYR A 96 5.73 -3.38 -13.17
CA TYR A 96 5.01 -2.17 -12.75
C TYR A 96 3.49 -2.30 -12.78
N LYS A 97 2.91 -2.95 -13.80
CA LYS A 97 1.46 -3.14 -13.87
C LYS A 97 0.93 -3.96 -12.68
N PRO A 98 1.49 -5.15 -12.36
CA PRO A 98 1.18 -5.86 -11.12
C PRO A 98 1.40 -4.99 -9.87
N GLY A 99 2.45 -4.18 -9.83
CA GLY A 99 2.71 -3.28 -8.71
C GLY A 99 1.60 -2.24 -8.47
N HIS A 100 1.07 -1.63 -9.53
CA HIS A 100 -0.07 -0.70 -9.45
C HIS A 100 -1.38 -1.45 -9.10
N MET A 101 -1.56 -2.67 -9.61
CA MET A 101 -2.72 -3.50 -9.26
C MET A 101 -2.72 -3.89 -7.78
N ALA A 102 -1.56 -4.22 -7.20
CA ALA A 102 -1.41 -4.48 -5.78
C ALA A 102 -1.74 -3.22 -4.96
N LEU A 103 -1.27 -2.04 -5.37
CA LEU A 103 -1.63 -0.79 -4.68
C LEU A 103 -3.13 -0.45 -4.78
N ARG A 104 -3.79 -0.83 -5.89
CA ARG A 104 -5.25 -0.74 -6.01
C ARG A 104 -5.95 -1.64 -4.98
N SER A 105 -5.49 -2.88 -4.85
CA SER A 105 -5.97 -3.84 -3.84
C SER A 105 -5.75 -3.31 -2.41
N CYS A 106 -4.61 -2.69 -2.15
CA CYS A 106 -4.30 -2.06 -0.86
C CYS A 106 -5.37 -1.05 -0.44
N ILE A 107 -5.81 -0.18 -1.36
CA ILE A 107 -6.86 0.81 -1.10
C ILE A 107 -8.20 0.14 -0.81
N GLU A 108 -8.57 -0.86 -1.61
CA GLU A 108 -9.81 -1.61 -1.40
C GLU A 108 -9.83 -2.27 -0.02
N ASN A 109 -8.78 -3.01 0.33
CA ASN A 109 -8.62 -3.66 1.63
C ASN A 109 -8.64 -2.65 2.78
N PHE A 110 -8.00 -1.50 2.62
CA PHE A 110 -8.06 -0.44 3.63
C PHE A 110 -9.48 0.12 3.83
N LEU A 111 -10.25 0.30 2.76
CA LEU A 111 -11.65 0.73 2.85
C LEU A 111 -12.51 -0.33 3.54
N ARG A 112 -12.34 -1.61 3.18
CA ARG A 112 -13.06 -2.71 3.84
C ARG A 112 -12.79 -2.77 5.33
N PHE A 113 -11.54 -2.56 5.75
CA PHE A 113 -11.20 -2.40 7.16
C PHE A 113 -11.90 -1.18 7.77
N SER A 114 -11.57 0.02 7.27
CA SER A 114 -11.95 1.28 7.91
C SER A 114 -13.46 1.52 7.93
N VAL A 115 -14.17 1.12 6.88
CA VAL A 115 -15.62 1.24 6.76
C VAL A 115 -16.34 0.03 7.38
N GLY A 116 -15.81 -1.18 7.21
CA GLY A 116 -16.42 -2.43 7.73
C GLY A 116 -16.65 -2.43 9.24
N ILE A 117 -15.80 -1.71 9.97
CA ILE A 117 -15.96 -1.48 11.42
C ILE A 117 -17.30 -0.82 11.76
N PHE A 118 -17.81 0.06 10.89
CA PHE A 118 -19.04 0.83 11.11
C PHE A 118 -20.21 0.38 10.24
N ASN A 119 -19.93 -0.18 9.07
CA ASN A 119 -20.92 -0.69 8.12
C ASN A 119 -20.45 -2.02 7.53
N LYS A 120 -21.00 -3.13 8.04
CA LYS A 120 -20.62 -4.50 7.64
C LYS A 120 -20.89 -4.80 6.17
N ALA A 121 -21.78 -4.06 5.49
CA ALA A 121 -21.99 -4.24 4.04
C ALA A 121 -20.70 -4.00 3.24
N ALA A 122 -19.81 -3.13 3.74
CA ALA A 122 -18.51 -2.85 3.12
C ALA A 122 -17.61 -4.10 3.01
N LEU A 123 -17.81 -5.13 3.83
CA LEU A 123 -17.02 -6.37 3.76
C LEU A 123 -17.39 -7.23 2.55
N THR A 124 -18.64 -7.13 2.07
CA THR A 124 -19.18 -7.99 1.02
C THR A 124 -19.43 -7.26 -0.30
N THR A 125 -19.45 -5.93 -0.29
CA THR A 125 -19.64 -5.12 -1.50
C THR A 125 -18.57 -5.42 -2.55
N THR A 126 -18.97 -5.53 -3.81
CA THR A 126 -18.08 -5.85 -4.94
C THR A 126 -17.51 -4.60 -5.61
N SER A 127 -18.20 -3.46 -5.49
CA SER A 127 -17.79 -2.19 -6.09
C SER A 127 -16.93 -1.37 -5.12
N VAL A 128 -15.67 -1.12 -5.47
CA VAL A 128 -14.81 -0.22 -4.68
C VAL A 128 -15.34 1.21 -4.66
N TYR A 129 -16.01 1.66 -5.74
CA TYR A 129 -16.64 2.98 -5.76
C TYR A 129 -17.77 3.09 -4.73
N GLU A 130 -18.52 2.01 -4.51
CA GLU A 130 -19.53 1.95 -3.45
C GLU A 130 -18.89 1.97 -2.06
N LEU A 131 -17.72 1.35 -1.86
CA LEU A 131 -16.96 1.47 -0.61
C LEU A 131 -16.59 2.93 -0.30
N PHE A 132 -16.23 3.72 -1.32
CA PHE A 132 -15.97 5.15 -1.15
C PHE A 132 -17.22 5.94 -0.76
N GLU A 133 -18.38 5.60 -1.31
CA GLU A 133 -19.64 6.24 -0.92
C GLU A 133 -20.00 5.88 0.53
N PHE A 134 -19.88 4.62 0.95
CA PHE A 134 -20.05 4.25 2.36
C PHE A 134 -19.10 5.01 3.29
N ALA A 135 -17.83 5.18 2.89
CA ALA A 135 -16.85 5.93 3.68
C ALA A 135 -17.24 7.41 3.87
N LYS A 136 -17.94 8.01 2.90
CA LYS A 136 -18.44 9.41 2.99
C LYS A 136 -19.66 9.54 3.89
N GLU A 137 -20.42 8.48 4.08
CA GLU A 137 -21.64 8.47 4.89
C GLU A 137 -21.36 8.10 6.35
N VAL A 138 -20.42 7.18 6.60
CA VAL A 138 -20.12 6.66 7.94
C VAL A 138 -19.37 7.67 8.80
N GLU A 139 -19.89 7.97 9.99
CA GLU A 139 -19.14 8.64 11.05
C GLU A 139 -18.15 7.62 11.65
N PRO A 140 -16.86 7.97 11.86
CA PRO A 140 -16.30 9.32 11.81
C PRO A 140 -15.43 9.61 10.58
N LEU A 141 -15.55 8.80 9.52
CA LEU A 141 -14.83 8.98 8.25
C LEU A 141 -15.43 10.09 7.37
N ASN A 142 -16.69 10.44 7.61
CA ASN A 142 -17.38 11.57 6.99
C ASN A 142 -16.79 12.94 7.40
N LYS A 143 -17.44 14.03 6.96
CA LYS A 143 -17.13 15.43 7.33
C LYS A 143 -15.65 15.80 7.14
N ALA A 144 -14.94 16.18 8.21
CA ALA A 144 -13.56 16.65 8.16
C ALA A 144 -12.60 15.62 7.54
N LYS A 145 -12.91 14.32 7.68
CA LYS A 145 -12.07 13.23 7.16
C LYS A 145 -12.44 12.81 5.73
N SER A 146 -13.56 13.31 5.20
CA SER A 146 -13.96 13.08 3.79
C SER A 146 -12.90 13.57 2.79
N SER A 147 -12.12 14.59 3.16
CA SER A 147 -11.02 15.08 2.33
C SER A 147 -9.92 14.02 2.13
N TYR A 148 -9.63 13.20 3.13
CA TYR A 148 -8.69 12.09 3.02
C TYR A 148 -9.26 10.96 2.16
N ILE A 149 -10.55 10.64 2.34
CA ILE A 149 -11.26 9.67 1.51
C ILE A 149 -11.27 10.09 0.04
N ASN A 150 -11.53 11.35 -0.26
CA ASN A 150 -11.51 11.89 -1.63
C ASN A 150 -10.10 11.81 -2.26
N LYS A 151 -9.05 12.12 -1.49
CA LYS A 151 -7.66 11.96 -1.98
C LYS A 151 -7.33 10.50 -2.28
N LEU A 152 -7.80 9.57 -1.43
CA LEU A 152 -7.63 8.13 -1.65
C LEU A 152 -8.42 7.65 -2.87
N GLN A 153 -9.62 8.18 -3.09
CA GLN A 153 -10.44 7.94 -4.28
C GLN A 153 -9.73 8.39 -5.55
N ASN A 154 -9.08 9.56 -5.53
CA ASN A 154 -8.29 10.03 -6.67
C ASN A 154 -7.10 9.09 -6.96
N CYS A 155 -6.38 8.63 -5.93
CA CYS A 155 -5.31 7.65 -6.09
C CYS A 155 -5.84 6.35 -6.73
N TYR A 156 -6.99 5.86 -6.24
CA TYR A 156 -7.65 4.68 -6.78
C TYR A 156 -8.06 4.84 -8.26
N SER A 157 -8.63 5.99 -8.64
CA SER A 157 -8.98 6.30 -10.02
C SER A 157 -7.76 6.33 -10.94
N GLU A 158 -6.62 6.89 -10.49
CA GLU A 158 -5.37 6.83 -11.24
C GLU A 158 -4.88 5.38 -11.41
N LEU A 159 -4.96 4.56 -10.36
CA LEU A 159 -4.55 3.15 -10.40
C LEU A 159 -5.43 2.30 -11.33
N CYS A 160 -6.72 2.64 -11.46
CA CYS A 160 -7.64 1.94 -12.37
C CYS A 160 -7.21 2.02 -13.84
N LYS A 161 -6.44 3.06 -14.23
CA LYS A 161 -5.92 3.19 -15.59
C LYS A 161 -4.99 2.02 -15.99
N TYR A 162 -4.30 1.42 -15.02
CA TYR A 162 -3.41 0.27 -15.22
C TYR A 162 -4.15 -1.06 -15.34
N THR A 163 -5.28 -1.21 -14.65
CA THR A 163 -6.12 -2.41 -14.71
C THR A 163 -6.89 -2.48 -16.03
N HIS A 164 -7.48 -1.36 -16.44
CA HIS A 164 -8.29 -1.28 -17.66
C HIS A 164 -7.48 -1.01 -18.92
N SER A 165 -6.14 -0.91 -18.82
CA SER A 165 -5.26 -0.56 -19.94
C SER A 165 -5.76 0.69 -20.68
N ALA A 166 -6.14 1.72 -19.90
CA ALA A 166 -6.89 2.88 -20.39
C ALA A 166 -6.14 3.68 -21.49
N SER A 167 -4.84 3.47 -21.62
CA SER A 167 -4.05 3.91 -22.78
C SER A 167 -2.86 2.97 -23.03
N LEU A 168 -2.20 3.12 -24.18
CA LEU A 168 -0.97 2.39 -24.51
C LEU A 168 0.11 2.51 -23.41
N ALA A 169 0.18 3.67 -22.73
CA ALA A 169 1.11 3.91 -21.63
C ALA A 169 0.82 3.06 -20.36
N HIS A 170 -0.36 2.44 -20.27
CA HIS A 170 -0.79 1.59 -19.17
C HIS A 170 -0.81 0.10 -19.54
N MET A 171 -0.42 -0.24 -20.77
CA MET A 171 -0.28 -1.61 -21.26
C MET A 171 1.15 -2.11 -21.04
N SER A 172 1.31 -3.29 -20.43
CA SER A 172 2.60 -3.96 -20.34
C SER A 172 2.81 -4.87 -21.56
N GLY A 173 3.68 -4.48 -22.48
CA GLY A 173 4.11 -5.32 -23.61
C GLY A 173 5.27 -6.23 -23.21
N ILE A 174 4.99 -7.31 -22.49
CA ILE A 174 6.00 -8.32 -22.15
C ILE A 174 5.93 -9.44 -23.19
N HIS A 175 6.99 -9.62 -23.96
CA HIS A 175 7.07 -10.62 -25.02
C HIS A 175 7.96 -11.83 -24.63
N ALA A 176 8.78 -11.69 -23.59
CA ALA A 176 9.65 -12.76 -23.09
C ALA A 176 10.01 -12.55 -21.60
N LEU A 177 10.21 -13.64 -20.86
CA LEU A 177 10.65 -13.60 -19.45
C LEU A 177 12.05 -12.99 -19.27
N ALA A 178 12.91 -13.15 -20.28
CA ALA A 178 14.26 -12.58 -20.32
C ALA A 178 14.28 -11.03 -20.20
N HIS A 179 13.14 -10.36 -20.34
CA HIS A 179 13.01 -8.92 -20.06
C HIS A 179 13.04 -8.58 -18.57
N PHE A 180 13.00 -9.57 -17.67
CA PHE A 180 13.09 -9.33 -16.23
C PHE A 180 14.45 -9.72 -15.67
N PRO A 181 14.92 -9.05 -14.61
CA PRO A 181 14.37 -7.80 -14.07
C PRO A 181 14.62 -6.61 -15.01
N SER A 182 13.60 -5.75 -15.19
CA SER A 182 13.66 -4.54 -16.01
C SER A 182 13.37 -3.29 -15.19
N PHE A 183 14.25 -3.01 -14.23
CA PHE A 183 14.09 -1.82 -13.40
C PHE A 183 14.20 -0.53 -14.23
N ASN A 184 13.11 0.23 -14.25
CA ASN A 184 12.94 1.54 -14.83
C ASN A 184 12.64 2.58 -13.74
N ASP A 185 13.55 3.54 -13.60
CA ASP A 185 13.50 4.57 -12.57
C ASP A 185 12.25 5.44 -12.64
N ALA A 186 11.77 5.78 -13.85
CA ALA A 186 10.62 6.66 -14.03
C ALA A 186 9.32 5.97 -13.60
N GLU A 187 9.11 4.72 -14.04
CA GLU A 187 7.95 3.92 -13.66
C GLU A 187 7.96 3.58 -12.17
N PHE A 188 9.13 3.27 -11.61
CA PHE A 188 9.27 3.01 -10.19
C PHE A 188 8.96 4.27 -9.35
N LYS A 189 9.46 5.45 -9.76
CA LYS A 189 9.13 6.73 -9.11
C LYS A 189 7.63 7.04 -9.21
N LYS A 190 6.99 6.76 -10.35
CA LYS A 190 5.54 6.94 -10.53
C LYS A 190 4.74 6.09 -9.56
N TRP A 191 5.08 4.80 -9.46
CA TRP A 191 4.47 3.91 -8.47
C TRP A 191 4.71 4.39 -7.04
N LEU A 192 5.97 4.74 -6.70
CA LEU A 192 6.36 5.19 -5.37
C LEU A 192 5.60 6.45 -4.94
N ASN A 193 5.38 7.40 -5.85
CA ASN A 193 4.62 8.62 -5.56
C ASN A 193 3.15 8.33 -5.23
N LEU A 194 2.52 7.35 -5.92
CA LEU A 194 1.16 6.91 -5.60
C LEU A 194 1.12 6.14 -4.28
N ALA A 195 2.08 5.23 -4.07
CA ALA A 195 2.19 4.45 -2.83
C ALA A 195 2.37 5.36 -1.62
N ARG A 196 3.23 6.37 -1.73
CA ARG A 196 3.44 7.40 -0.70
C ARG A 196 2.14 8.10 -0.33
N GLN A 197 1.40 8.62 -1.31
CA GLN A 197 0.13 9.30 -1.05
C GLN A 197 -0.88 8.40 -0.33
N CYS A 198 -0.99 7.13 -0.74
CA CYS A 198 -1.86 6.17 -0.08
C CYS A 198 -1.44 5.94 1.38
N MET A 199 -0.15 5.68 1.62
CA MET A 199 0.38 5.44 2.96
C MET A 199 0.22 6.67 3.88
N GLU A 200 0.49 7.88 3.40
CA GLU A 200 0.31 9.13 4.17
C GLU A 200 -1.16 9.28 4.61
N ILE A 201 -2.12 9.01 3.73
CA ILE A 201 -3.55 9.04 4.03
C ILE A 201 -3.93 7.97 5.05
N MET A 202 -3.48 6.73 4.85
CA MET A 202 -3.81 5.60 5.72
C MET A 202 -3.23 5.79 7.13
N VAL A 203 -1.96 6.18 7.25
CA VAL A 203 -1.32 6.52 8.53
C VAL A 203 -2.12 7.59 9.25
N THR A 204 -2.52 8.65 8.52
CA THR A 204 -3.31 9.74 9.09
C THR A 204 -4.65 9.25 9.62
N ILE A 205 -5.42 8.51 8.83
CA ILE A 205 -6.73 7.99 9.24
C ILE A 205 -6.59 7.05 10.45
N ILE A 206 -5.62 6.14 10.42
CA ILE A 206 -5.38 5.16 11.50
C ILE A 206 -5.02 5.87 12.81
N THR A 207 -4.12 6.84 12.75
CA THR A 207 -3.64 7.55 13.94
C THR A 207 -4.69 8.52 14.48
N LEU A 208 -5.53 9.11 13.64
CA LEU A 208 -6.73 9.84 14.10
C LEU A 208 -7.76 8.90 14.73
N GLY A 209 -7.90 7.68 14.20
CA GLY A 209 -8.78 6.66 14.75
C GLY A 209 -8.29 6.06 16.06
N CYS A 210 -6.98 5.97 16.24
CA CYS A 210 -6.36 5.45 17.45
C CYS A 210 -5.14 6.32 17.83
N PRO A 211 -5.36 7.47 18.48
CA PRO A 211 -4.28 8.41 18.79
C PRO A 211 -3.14 7.80 19.62
N THR A 212 -3.42 6.76 20.42
CA THR A 212 -2.42 6.06 21.23
C THR A 212 -1.33 5.38 20.39
N ILE A 213 -1.59 5.06 19.11
CA ILE A 213 -0.57 4.56 18.18
C ILE A 213 0.58 5.54 18.05
N TYR A 214 0.28 6.84 18.00
CA TYR A 214 1.30 7.88 17.95
C TYR A 214 1.69 8.34 19.35
N LEU A 215 0.72 8.74 20.19
CA LEU A 215 0.99 9.42 21.46
C LEU A 215 1.80 8.56 22.43
N SER A 216 1.52 7.26 22.49
CA SER A 216 2.20 6.31 23.38
C SER A 216 3.42 5.64 22.76
N ALA A 217 3.72 5.88 21.48
CA ALA A 217 4.86 5.29 20.81
C ALA A 217 6.20 5.84 21.35
N HIS A 218 7.22 4.98 21.31
CA HIS A 218 8.60 5.36 21.56
C HIS A 218 9.08 6.43 20.56
N TYR A 219 10.05 7.27 20.96
CA TYR A 219 10.46 8.42 20.14
C TYR A 219 10.97 8.01 18.74
N THR A 220 11.71 6.91 18.62
CA THR A 220 12.19 6.41 17.32
C THR A 220 11.05 6.02 16.38
N ALA A 221 9.98 5.44 16.92
CA ALA A 221 8.79 5.10 16.15
C ALA A 221 8.04 6.38 15.70
N LYS A 222 7.96 7.39 16.57
CA LYS A 222 7.40 8.70 16.22
C LYS A 222 8.19 9.38 15.11
N GLU A 223 9.53 9.37 15.16
CA GLU A 223 10.39 9.92 14.11
C GLU A 223 10.15 9.24 12.76
N LEU A 224 9.96 7.91 12.75
CA LEU A 224 9.61 7.19 11.54
C LEU A 224 8.23 7.61 11.03
N LEU A 225 7.20 7.59 11.89
CA LEU A 225 5.84 7.98 11.51
C LEU A 225 5.78 9.43 11.00
N ASP A 226 6.58 10.34 11.56
CA ASP A 226 6.68 11.74 11.15
C ASP A 226 7.17 11.91 9.69
N ILE A 227 7.82 10.90 9.09
CA ILE A 227 8.20 10.91 7.66
C ILE A 227 6.96 10.87 6.74
N LEU A 228 5.87 10.24 7.20
CA LEU A 228 4.60 10.14 6.47
C LEU A 228 3.54 11.13 7.00
N PHE A 229 3.74 11.74 8.16
CA PHE A 229 2.83 12.78 8.61
C PHE A 229 3.00 14.07 7.84
N LEU A 230 1.86 14.63 7.45
CA LEU A 230 1.79 16.02 7.06
C LEU A 230 1.80 16.90 8.34
N PRO A 231 2.51 18.06 8.35
CA PRO A 231 2.70 18.85 9.57
C PRO A 231 1.41 19.34 10.25
N LYS A 232 0.33 19.57 9.48
CA LYS A 232 -0.95 20.04 10.01
C LYS A 232 -1.68 18.93 10.78
N GLU A 233 -1.49 17.69 10.36
CA GLU A 233 -2.13 16.48 10.87
C GLU A 233 -1.54 16.07 12.22
N ARG A 234 -0.22 16.22 12.37
CA ARG A 234 0.46 16.08 13.67
C ARG A 234 -0.13 17.04 14.72
N LEU A 235 -0.44 18.28 14.33
CA LEU A 235 -1.06 19.25 15.23
C LEU A 235 -2.48 18.85 15.66
N LEU A 236 -3.25 18.18 14.78
CA LEU A 236 -4.57 17.66 15.13
C LEU A 236 -4.47 16.55 16.18
N LEU A 237 -3.49 15.63 16.04
CA LEU A 237 -3.24 14.56 17.01
C LEU A 237 -2.81 15.11 18.38
N LEU A 238 -2.00 16.16 18.40
CA LEU A 238 -1.46 16.74 19.64
C LEU A 238 -2.46 17.65 20.38
N LYS A 239 -3.48 18.19 19.70
CA LYS A 239 -4.49 19.07 20.32
C LYS A 239 -5.65 18.33 20.99
N GLY A 240 -5.71 17.00 20.87
CA GLY A 240 -6.87 16.21 21.27
C GLY A 240 -8.01 16.44 20.28
N GLY A 241 -8.29 15.42 19.47
CA GLY A 241 -9.44 15.42 18.56
C GLY A 241 -10.77 15.47 19.29
#